data_AF-A0A143Z819-F1
#
_entry.id   AF-A0A143Z819-F1
#
_cell.length_a   1.000
_cell.length_b   1.000
_cell.length_c   1.000
_cell.angle_alpha   90.00
_cell.angle_beta   90.00
_cell.angle_gamma   90.00
#
_symmetry.space_group_name_H-M   'P 1'
#
loop_
_entity.id
_entity.type
_entity.pdbx_description
1 polymer ?
#
loop_
_entity_poly.entity_id
_entity_poly.type
_entity_poly.pdbx_seq_one_letter_code
_entity_poly.pdbx_strand_id
1 'polypeptide(L)'
;LPYGLYGFRWAIEVIFYEQKTFWSFGKYMVRSKKGIESYVNFLAIAYSCVQLLPFKQERYAHLKEESSQVKKQLIGMAIQQEVFFYTFVLSIENRIKSLAILKAYEQWVEEKHNF
;
A
#
# COMPACT_ATOMS: atom_id res chain seq x y z
N LEU A 1 -16.00 14.41 -35.13
CA LEU A 1 -16.32 14.96 -33.79
C LEU A 1 -17.16 14.03 -32.88
N PRO A 2 -18.29 13.40 -33.29
CA PRO A 2 -19.11 12.60 -32.35
C PRO A 2 -18.44 11.32 -31.83
N TYR A 3 -17.59 10.66 -32.63
CA TYR A 3 -16.87 9.45 -32.22
C TYR A 3 -15.82 9.68 -31.12
N GLY A 4 -15.20 10.87 -31.07
CA GLY A 4 -14.21 11.19 -30.03
C GLY A 4 -14.85 11.32 -28.64
N LEU A 5 -16.03 11.94 -28.56
CA LEU A 5 -16.80 12.07 -27.32
C LEU A 5 -17.27 10.71 -26.79
N TYR A 6 -17.61 9.79 -27.70
CA TYR A 6 -17.97 8.42 -27.33
C TYR A 6 -16.78 7.69 -26.69
N GLY A 7 -15.55 7.92 -27.17
CA GLY A 7 -14.33 7.38 -26.58
C GLY A 7 -14.11 7.80 -25.13
N PHE A 8 -14.30 9.09 -24.81
CA PHE A 8 -14.21 9.57 -23.42
C PHE A 8 -15.28 8.95 -22.51
N ARG A 9 -16.52 8.85 -23.00
CA ARG A 9 -17.61 8.18 -22.27
C ARG A 9 -17.27 6.72 -21.96
N TRP A 10 -16.75 5.99 -22.95
CA TRP A 10 -16.33 4.60 -22.78
C TRP A 10 -15.16 4.46 -21.80
N ALA A 11 -14.19 5.36 -21.85
CA ALA A 11 -13.06 5.36 -20.91
C ALA A 11 -13.53 5.50 -19.45
N ILE A 12 -14.52 6.36 -19.18
CA ILE A 12 -15.12 6.49 -17.84
C ILE A 12 -15.76 5.16 -17.40
N GLU A 13 -16.47 4.50 -18.29
CA GLU A 13 -17.12 3.21 -18.02
C GLU A 13 -16.10 2.11 -17.69
N VAL A 14 -15.00 2.05 -18.45
CA VAL A 14 -13.86 1.15 -18.20
C VAL A 14 -13.25 1.41 -16.83
N ILE A 15 -13.02 2.67 -16.45
CA ILE A 15 -12.48 3.03 -15.12
C ILE A 15 -13.40 2.51 -14.01
N PHE A 16 -14.71 2.74 -14.11
CA PHE A 16 -15.67 2.25 -13.11
C PHE A 16 -15.69 0.72 -13.02
N TYR A 17 -15.59 0.03 -14.16
CA TYR A 17 -15.53 -1.43 -14.19
C TYR A 17 -14.27 -1.94 -13.49
N GLU A 18 -13.11 -1.39 -13.82
CA GLU A 18 -11.84 -1.81 -13.22
C GLU A 18 -11.79 -1.54 -11.71
N GLN A 19 -12.32 -0.39 -11.27
CA GLN A 19 -12.36 -0.05 -9.86
C GLN A 19 -13.23 -1.03 -9.06
N LYS A 20 -14.42 -1.37 -9.57
CA LYS A 20 -15.32 -2.32 -8.91
C LYS A 20 -14.75 -3.74 -8.89
N THR A 21 -14.17 -4.18 -10.00
CA THR A 21 -13.72 -5.57 -10.17
C THR A 21 -12.37 -5.82 -9.52
N PHE A 22 -11.37 -4.98 -9.77
CA PHE A 22 -10.00 -5.26 -9.34
C PHE A 22 -9.59 -4.50 -8.08
N TRP A 23 -10.16 -3.34 -7.83
CA TRP A 23 -9.73 -2.44 -6.75
C TRP A 23 -10.57 -2.53 -5.49
N SER A 24 -11.75 -3.15 -5.55
CA SER A 24 -12.61 -3.30 -4.39
C SER A 24 -11.95 -4.12 -3.26
N PHE A 25 -12.30 -3.83 -2.00
CA PHE A 25 -11.89 -4.63 -0.83
C PHE A 25 -12.57 -6.01 -0.75
N GLY A 26 -13.03 -6.56 -1.88
CA GLY A 26 -13.71 -7.85 -1.96
C GLY A 26 -14.92 -7.91 -1.03
N LYS A 27 -14.82 -8.72 0.02
CA LYS A 27 -15.92 -8.98 0.97
C LYS A 27 -16.09 -7.93 2.07
N TYR A 28 -15.19 -6.94 2.17
CA TYR A 28 -15.27 -5.93 3.23
C TYR A 28 -16.44 -4.97 2.99
N MET A 29 -17.41 -4.96 3.90
CA MET A 29 -18.62 -4.14 3.80
C MET A 29 -18.59 -2.96 4.76
N VAL A 30 -18.40 -1.75 4.21
CA VAL A 30 -18.60 -0.51 4.97
C VAL A 30 -20.10 -0.18 4.99
N ARG A 31 -20.68 -0.06 6.19
CA ARG A 31 -22.15 0.10 6.34
C ARG A 31 -22.61 1.54 6.56
N SER A 32 -21.72 2.46 6.95
CA SER A 32 -22.09 3.86 7.15
C SER A 32 -22.03 4.63 5.83
N LYS A 33 -23.02 5.49 5.56
CA LYS A 33 -23.05 6.34 4.36
C LYS A 33 -21.73 7.12 4.18
N LYS A 34 -21.29 7.82 5.23
CA LYS A 34 -20.03 8.57 5.25
C LYS A 34 -18.81 7.68 4.96
N GLY A 35 -18.81 6.46 5.49
CA GLY A 35 -17.73 5.49 5.25
C GLY A 35 -17.69 5.03 3.80
N ILE A 36 -18.85 4.72 3.21
CA ILE A 36 -18.96 4.32 1.80
C ILE A 36 -18.46 5.44 0.89
N GLU A 37 -18.90 6.69 1.12
CA GLU A 37 -18.45 7.85 0.35
C GLU A 37 -16.94 8.05 0.46
N SER A 38 -16.40 8.03 1.68
CA SER A 38 -14.96 8.20 1.92
C SER A 38 -14.15 7.08 1.25
N TYR A 39 -14.65 5.85 1.30
CA TYR A 39 -14.03 4.70 0.66
C TYR A 39 -14.00 4.83 -0.86
N VAL A 40 -15.13 5.15 -1.50
CA VAL A 40 -15.20 5.32 -2.96
C VAL A 40 -14.28 6.46 -3.41
N ASN A 41 -14.25 7.57 -2.68
CA ASN A 41 -13.35 8.69 -2.97
C ASN A 41 -11.88 8.31 -2.85
N PHE A 42 -11.51 7.62 -1.77
CA PHE A 42 -10.14 7.13 -1.58
C PHE A 42 -9.74 6.15 -2.69
N LEU A 43 -10.62 5.24 -3.05
CA LEU A 43 -10.40 4.27 -4.13
C LEU A 43 -10.14 4.98 -5.46
N ALA A 44 -10.94 6.00 -5.79
CA ALA A 44 -10.78 6.77 -7.01
C ALA A 44 -9.43 7.51 -7.07
N ILE A 45 -9.00 8.10 -5.94
CA ILE A 45 -7.69 8.75 -5.84
C ILE A 45 -6.57 7.73 -6.00
N ALA A 46 -6.59 6.63 -5.23
CA ALA A 46 -5.56 5.60 -5.26
C ALA A 46 -5.42 4.98 -6.66
N TYR A 47 -6.54 4.65 -7.29
CA TYR A 47 -6.57 4.17 -8.67
C TYR A 47 -5.93 5.17 -9.63
N SER A 48 -6.34 6.44 -9.56
CA SER A 48 -5.82 7.50 -10.45
C SER A 48 -4.33 7.71 -10.26
N CYS A 49 -3.83 7.72 -9.02
CA CYS A 49 -2.41 7.81 -8.71
C CYS A 49 -1.61 6.67 -9.36
N VAL A 50 -2.10 5.43 -9.24
CA VAL A 50 -1.44 4.26 -9.84
C VAL A 50 -1.48 4.28 -11.36
N GLN A 51 -2.57 4.75 -11.98
CA GLN A 51 -2.62 4.90 -13.44
C GLN A 51 -1.68 5.99 -13.95
N LEU A 52 -1.50 7.08 -13.19
CA LEU A 52 -0.65 8.20 -13.58
C LEU A 52 0.84 7.96 -13.27
N LEU A 53 1.15 7.08 -12.33
CA LEU A 53 2.51 6.78 -11.88
C LEU A 53 3.50 6.48 -13.03
N PRO A 54 3.15 5.61 -14.02
CA PRO A 54 4.04 5.29 -15.15
C PRO A 54 4.36 6.49 -16.04
N PHE A 55 3.50 7.52 -16.05
CA PHE A 55 3.69 8.73 -16.83
C PHE A 55 4.53 9.79 -16.11
N LYS A 56 4.64 9.70 -14.78
CA LYS A 56 5.40 10.66 -13.97
C LYS A 56 6.81 10.19 -13.63
N GLN A 57 7.04 8.88 -13.57
CA GLN A 57 8.31 8.31 -13.14
C GLN A 57 8.82 7.26 -14.13
N GLU A 58 10.03 7.47 -14.66
CA GLU A 58 10.64 6.59 -15.67
C GLU A 58 10.85 5.17 -15.16
N ARG A 59 11.13 4.99 -13.87
CA ARG A 59 11.23 3.66 -13.22
C ARG A 59 10.01 2.78 -13.49
N TYR A 60 8.83 3.39 -13.59
CA TYR A 60 7.56 2.70 -13.81
C TYR A 60 7.07 2.78 -15.26
N ALA A 61 7.88 3.29 -16.19
CA ALA A 61 7.46 3.48 -17.59
C ALA A 61 7.07 2.15 -18.27
N HIS A 62 7.67 1.03 -17.88
CA HIS A 62 7.31 -0.31 -18.36
C HIS A 62 5.85 -0.67 -18.07
N LEU A 63 5.23 -0.07 -17.04
CA LEU A 63 3.84 -0.32 -16.69
C LEU A 63 2.84 0.42 -17.59
N LYS A 64 3.25 1.32 -18.50
CA LYS A 64 2.30 2.12 -19.29
C LYS A 64 1.35 1.26 -20.11
N GLU A 65 1.87 0.21 -20.74
CA GLU A 65 1.15 -0.71 -21.62
C GLU A 65 0.45 -1.84 -20.86
N GLU A 66 0.73 -1.96 -19.56
CA GLU A 66 0.18 -3.02 -18.71
C GLU A 66 -1.27 -2.77 -18.30
N SER A 67 -1.96 -3.87 -18.03
CA SER A 67 -3.32 -3.83 -17.49
C SER A 67 -3.37 -3.18 -16.09
N SER A 68 -4.52 -2.59 -15.77
CA SER A 68 -4.80 -2.01 -14.45
C SER A 68 -4.60 -2.97 -13.28
N GLN A 69 -4.91 -4.26 -13.51
CA GLN A 69 -4.70 -5.33 -12.53
C GLN A 69 -3.21 -5.57 -12.27
N VAL A 70 -2.40 -5.69 -13.33
CA VAL A 70 -0.95 -5.92 -13.23
C VAL A 70 -0.27 -4.74 -12.53
N LYS A 71 -0.63 -3.51 -12.90
CA LYS A 71 -0.17 -2.28 -12.23
C LYS A 71 -0.42 -2.35 -10.72
N LYS A 72 -1.66 -2.66 -10.31
CA LYS A 72 -2.04 -2.80 -8.90
C LYS A 72 -1.19 -3.86 -8.19
N GLN A 73 -1.02 -5.02 -8.82
CA GLN A 73 -0.30 -6.14 -8.23
C GLN A 73 1.18 -5.82 -8.01
N LEU A 74 1.88 -5.33 -9.03
CA LEU A 74 3.32 -5.04 -8.95
C LEU A 74 3.62 -3.94 -7.93
N ILE A 75 2.84 -2.86 -7.94
CA ILE A 75 2.99 -1.78 -6.95
C ILE A 75 2.64 -2.29 -5.55
N GLY A 76 1.58 -3.08 -5.42
CA GLY A 76 1.20 -3.70 -4.15
C GLY A 76 2.30 -4.60 -3.58
N MET A 77 2.92 -5.43 -4.42
CA MET A 77 4.04 -6.30 -4.04
C MET A 77 5.25 -5.48 -3.59
N ALA A 78 5.59 -4.40 -4.30
CA ALA A 78 6.69 -3.52 -3.90
C ALA A 78 6.43 -2.88 -2.53
N ILE A 79 5.21 -2.38 -2.29
CA ILE A 79 4.83 -1.82 -0.98
C ILE A 79 4.90 -2.88 0.12
N GLN A 80 4.42 -4.10 -0.14
CA GLN A 80 4.46 -5.19 0.84
C GLN A 80 5.90 -5.58 1.20
N GLN A 81 6.80 -5.59 0.22
CA GLN A 81 8.22 -5.85 0.46
C GLN A 81 8.84 -4.78 1.37
N GLU A 82 8.59 -3.50 1.09
CA GLU A 82 9.09 -2.39 1.92
C GLU A 82 8.55 -2.46 3.36
N VAL A 83 7.24 -2.72 3.52
CA VAL A 83 6.61 -2.88 4.84
C VAL A 83 7.21 -4.08 5.60
N PHE A 84 7.42 -5.20 4.90
CA PHE A 84 8.06 -6.38 5.48
C PHE A 84 9.48 -6.06 5.97
N PHE A 85 10.31 -5.46 5.12
CA PHE A 85 11.69 -5.10 5.48
C PHE A 85 11.73 -4.14 6.67
N TYR A 86 10.91 -3.09 6.65
CA TYR A 86 10.81 -2.15 7.77
C TYR A 86 10.43 -2.85 9.08
N THR A 87 9.38 -3.69 9.04
CA THR A 87 8.93 -4.44 10.22
C THR A 87 9.99 -5.40 10.73
N PHE A 88 10.73 -6.04 9.82
CA PHE A 88 11.83 -6.95 10.16
C PHE A 88 12.98 -6.23 10.84
N VAL A 89 13.46 -5.11 10.27
CA VAL A 89 14.52 -4.28 10.88
C VAL A 89 14.11 -3.82 12.27
N LEU A 90 12.88 -3.31 12.42
CA LEU A 90 12.36 -2.88 13.71
C LEU A 90 12.33 -4.03 14.74
N SER A 91 12.00 -5.25 14.31
CA SER A 91 11.99 -6.43 15.18
C SER A 91 13.40 -6.78 15.70
N ILE A 92 14.42 -6.67 14.85
CA ILE A 92 15.82 -6.90 15.21
C ILE A 92 16.29 -5.81 16.17
N GLU A 93 16.02 -4.55 15.85
CA GLU A 93 16.44 -3.42 16.68
C GLU A 93 15.86 -3.52 18.10
N ASN A 94 14.57 -3.87 18.21
CA ASN A 94 13.91 -4.09 19.49
C ASN A 94 14.55 -5.24 20.28
N ARG A 95 14.94 -6.32 19.60
CA ARG A 95 15.62 -7.46 20.22
C ARG A 95 17.03 -7.10 20.71
N ILE A 96 17.78 -6.30 19.95
CA ILE A 96 19.11 -5.84 20.37
C ILE A 96 18.98 -4.95 21.62
N LYS A 97 18.04 -4.00 21.60
CA LYS A 97 17.77 -3.12 22.74
C LYS A 97 17.34 -3.91 23.98
N SER A 98 16.47 -4.90 23.84
CA SER A 98 16.04 -5.72 24.98
C SER A 98 17.19 -6.56 25.56
N LEU A 99 18.05 -7.13 24.72
CA LEU A 99 19.25 -7.84 25.18
C LEU A 99 20.24 -6.92 25.91
N ALA A 100 20.42 -5.68 25.43
CA ALA A 100 21.27 -4.71 26.11
C ALA A 100 20.73 -4.34 27.49
N ILE A 101 19.41 -4.16 27.62
CA ILE A 101 18.75 -3.90 28.90
C ILE A 101 18.90 -5.08 29.86
N LEU A 102 18.72 -6.31 29.37
CA LEU A 102 18.88 -7.53 30.19
C LEU A 102 20.32 -7.65 30.74
N LYS A 103 21.33 -7.42 29.90
CA LYS A 103 22.73 -7.44 30.34
C LYS A 103 23.04 -6.36 31.37
N ALA A 104 22.53 -5.15 31.18
CA ALA A 104 22.69 -4.06 32.14
C ALA A 104 22.01 -4.39 33.48
N TYR A 105 20.87 -5.07 33.44
CA TYR A 105 20.17 -5.54 34.64
C TYR A 105 20.95 -6.65 35.36
N GLU A 106 21.44 -7.65 34.63
CA GLU A 106 22.29 -8.73 35.20
C GLU A 106 23.51 -8.15 35.90
N GLN A 107 24.23 -7.22 35.26
CA GLN A 107 25.38 -6.54 35.85
C GLN A 107 25.00 -5.78 37.13
N TRP A 108 23.89 -5.04 37.11
CA TRP A 108 23.41 -4.32 38.29
C TRP A 108 23.05 -5.26 39.45
N VAL A 109 22.45 -6.42 39.15
CA VAL A 109 22.13 -7.44 40.16
C VAL A 109 23.41 -8.01 40.77
N GLU A 110 24.43 -8.32 39.96
CA GLU A 110 25.74 -8.80 40.45
C GLU A 110 26.46 -7.76 41.33
N GLU A 111 26.43 -6.48 40.94
CA GLU A 111 27.00 -5.39 41.75
C GLU A 111 26.29 -5.25 43.10
N LYS A 112 24.96 -5.43 43.13
CA LYS A 112 24.16 -5.31 44.35
C LYS A 112 24.27 -6.52 45.29
N HIS A 113 24.53 -7.71 44.77
CA HIS A 113 24.74 -8.93 45.56
C HIS A 113 26.16 -9.05 46.16
N ASN A 114 27.12 -8.24 45.70
CA ASN A 114 28.48 -8.18 46.24
C ASN A 114 28.64 -7.16 47.40
N PHE A 115 27.54 -6.64 47.94
CA PHE A 115 27.45 -5.86 49.20
C PHE A 115 26.70 -6.65 50.26
#